data_AF-A0A0F9QB44-F1
#
_entry.id   AF-A0A0F9QB44-F1
#
_cell.length_a   1.000
_cell.length_b   1.000
_cell.length_c   1.000
_cell.angle_alpha   90.00
_cell.angle_beta   90.00
_cell.angle_gamma   90.00
#
_symmetry.space_group_name_H-M   'P 1'
#
loop_
_entity.id
_entity.type
_entity.pdbx_description
1 polymer ?
#
loop_
_entity_poly.entity_id
_entity_poly.type
_entity_poly.pdbx_seq_one_letter_code
_entity_poly.pdbx_strand_id
1 'polypeptide(L)'
;MSVEVYLNRNIKEIITEFPKIEEILDEYNIGCGTCGEGLCLLKDILEIHYLEEDLEGELMLKISQVIYPDKKITFPKRERKPQDKNEIKYSPPMKKMVDEHVLIKRWLVLIPKVIENIDLETEEGIEIINKGISFIRNYADKYHHAKEEDETFKYFNENLDIFKVIRNDHIKVRDHVKAMIRAIENKDRNSLAEHLRAYSEILPEHIKKEDEILYPWMDRNLSMKQVGQLLSKFNEIDEEYGEAPKNHKDFIKKLENQYF
;
A
#
# COMPACT_ATOMS: atom_id res chain seq x y z
N MET A 1 -34.24 4.96 -10.77
CA MET A 1 -33.25 4.25 -9.94
C MET A 1 -32.62 5.27 -9.02
N SER A 2 -32.46 4.94 -7.73
CA SER A 2 -31.73 5.76 -6.76
C SER A 2 -30.24 5.67 -7.07
N VAL A 3 -29.48 6.73 -6.81
CA VAL A 3 -28.01 6.70 -6.90
C VAL A 3 -27.40 5.72 -5.88
N GLU A 4 -28.14 5.35 -4.83
CA GLU A 4 -27.74 4.37 -3.82
C GLU A 4 -27.42 2.98 -4.40
N VAL A 5 -27.96 2.66 -5.58
CA VAL A 5 -27.60 1.42 -6.29
C VAL A 5 -26.11 1.40 -6.61
N TYR A 6 -25.50 2.56 -6.91
CA TYR A 6 -24.08 2.69 -7.22
C TYR A 6 -23.18 2.61 -5.99
N LEU A 7 -23.70 2.89 -4.79
CA LEU A 7 -22.92 2.79 -3.55
C LEU A 7 -22.43 1.36 -3.30
N ASN A 8 -23.18 0.35 -3.74
CA ASN A 8 -22.83 -1.05 -3.61
C ASN A 8 -22.26 -1.65 -4.91
N ARG A 9 -21.84 -0.80 -5.87
CA ARG A 9 -21.18 -1.24 -7.09
C ARG A 9 -19.68 -1.00 -7.01
N ASN A 10 -18.97 -1.87 -7.73
CA ASN A 10 -17.53 -1.82 -7.89
C ASN A 10 -17.11 -0.54 -8.63
N ILE A 11 -16.07 0.14 -8.15
CA ILE A 11 -15.68 1.44 -8.72
C ILE A 11 -15.22 1.34 -10.17
N LYS A 12 -14.57 0.24 -10.57
CA LYS A 12 -14.09 0.04 -11.93
C LYS A 12 -15.25 -0.14 -12.91
N GLU A 13 -16.32 -0.83 -12.49
CA GLU A 13 -17.55 -0.92 -13.28
C GLU A 13 -18.20 0.46 -13.46
N ILE A 14 -18.24 1.26 -12.39
CA ILE A 14 -18.79 2.61 -12.42
C ILE A 14 -17.97 3.50 -13.37
N ILE A 15 -16.64 3.49 -13.27
CA ILE A 15 -15.75 4.27 -14.15
C ILE A 15 -15.86 3.78 -15.59
N THR A 16 -15.97 2.47 -15.84
CA THR A 16 -16.16 1.94 -17.19
C THR A 16 -17.45 2.45 -17.83
N GLU A 17 -18.53 2.52 -17.06
CA GLU A 17 -19.82 3.04 -17.52
C GLU A 17 -19.81 4.58 -17.65
N PHE A 18 -19.09 5.26 -16.75
CA PHE A 18 -19.02 6.71 -16.65
C PHE A 18 -17.57 7.19 -16.44
N PRO A 19 -16.75 7.27 -17.51
CA PRO A 19 -15.31 7.56 -17.38
C PRO A 19 -14.97 8.85 -16.64
N LYS A 20 -15.83 9.88 -16.76
CA LYS A 20 -15.67 11.16 -16.06
C LYS A 20 -15.67 11.05 -14.53
N ILE A 21 -16.17 9.95 -13.96
CA ILE A 21 -16.14 9.74 -12.52
C ILE A 21 -14.69 9.55 -12.02
N GLU A 22 -13.78 9.00 -12.83
CA GLU A 22 -12.36 8.91 -12.47
C GLU A 22 -11.75 10.29 -12.25
N GLU A 23 -11.92 11.21 -13.21
CA GLU A 23 -11.45 12.60 -13.10
C GLU A 23 -12.01 13.29 -11.86
N ILE A 24 -13.30 13.07 -11.57
CA ILE A 24 -13.96 13.62 -10.40
C ILE A 24 -13.35 13.07 -9.10
N LEU A 25 -13.00 11.78 -9.03
CA LEU A 25 -12.37 11.21 -7.82
C LEU A 25 -10.96 11.76 -7.63
N ASP A 26 -10.21 11.92 -8.71
CA ASP A 26 -8.85 12.48 -8.68
C ASP A 26 -8.83 13.93 -8.17
N GLU A 27 -9.85 14.74 -8.48
CA GLU A 27 -10.01 16.10 -7.93
C GLU A 27 -10.04 16.13 -6.38
N TYR A 28 -10.43 15.02 -5.74
CA TYR A 28 -10.50 14.87 -4.28
C TYR A 28 -9.36 13.98 -3.74
N ASN A 29 -8.31 13.73 -4.53
CA ASN A 29 -7.20 12.84 -4.21
C ASN A 29 -7.62 11.38 -3.94
N ILE A 30 -8.69 10.92 -4.59
CA ILE A 30 -9.16 9.54 -4.52
C ILE A 30 -8.70 8.80 -5.78
N GLY A 31 -7.45 8.32 -5.77
CA GLY A 31 -6.82 7.62 -6.89
C GLY A 31 -7.31 6.19 -7.10
N CYS A 32 -8.61 5.98 -7.27
CA CYS A 32 -9.18 4.65 -7.52
C CYS A 32 -9.06 4.20 -8.97
N GLY A 33 -8.88 5.13 -9.92
CA GLY A 33 -8.75 4.83 -11.36
C GLY A 33 -7.47 4.08 -11.73
N THR A 34 -6.36 4.42 -11.08
CA THR A 34 -5.06 3.76 -11.26
C THR A 34 -4.92 2.45 -10.50
N CYS A 35 -5.91 2.09 -9.66
CA CYS A 35 -5.88 0.85 -8.90
C CYS A 35 -6.12 -0.36 -9.82
N GLY A 36 -5.09 -1.18 -10.02
CA GLY A 36 -5.15 -2.36 -10.90
C GLY A 36 -6.26 -3.37 -10.54
N GLU A 37 -6.58 -3.50 -9.25
CA GLU A 37 -7.61 -4.41 -8.73
C GLU A 37 -9.03 -3.88 -8.97
N GLY A 38 -9.25 -2.60 -8.66
CA GLY A 38 -10.55 -1.94 -8.79
C GLY A 38 -11.67 -2.58 -7.99
N LEU A 39 -11.41 -3.40 -6.96
CA LEU A 39 -12.40 -4.22 -6.26
C LEU A 39 -13.38 -3.43 -5.38
N CYS A 40 -12.92 -2.30 -4.84
CA CYS A 40 -13.65 -1.56 -3.81
C CYS A 40 -15.00 -1.03 -4.28
N LEU A 41 -15.99 -1.06 -3.38
CA LEU A 41 -17.29 -0.43 -3.60
C LEU A 41 -17.21 1.08 -3.39
N LEU A 42 -18.04 1.85 -4.10
CA LEU A 42 -18.06 3.31 -3.95
C LEU A 42 -18.31 3.74 -2.50
N LYS A 43 -19.21 3.07 -1.76
CA LYS A 43 -19.46 3.40 -0.35
C LYS A 43 -18.21 3.24 0.54
N ASP A 44 -17.43 2.19 0.28
CA ASP A 44 -16.24 1.84 1.06
C ASP A 44 -15.11 2.82 0.73
N ILE A 45 -14.97 3.22 -0.54
CA ILE A 45 -14.04 4.27 -0.97
C ILE A 45 -14.30 5.57 -0.21
N LEU A 46 -15.56 6.00 -0.15
CA LEU A 46 -15.93 7.22 0.56
C LEU A 46 -15.66 7.09 2.07
N GLU A 47 -15.85 5.90 2.65
CA GLU A 47 -15.57 5.64 4.06
C GLU A 47 -14.06 5.69 4.36
N ILE A 48 -13.26 5.01 3.53
CA ILE A 48 -11.82 4.81 3.72
C ILE A 48 -11.03 6.09 3.45
N HIS A 49 -11.25 6.73 2.29
CA HIS A 49 -10.52 7.93 1.89
C HIS A 49 -10.88 9.16 2.74
N TYR A 50 -12.05 9.12 3.39
CA TYR A 50 -12.49 10.09 4.38
C TYR A 50 -12.40 11.56 3.93
N LEU A 51 -13.53 12.08 3.45
CA LEU A 51 -13.69 13.51 3.19
C LEU A 51 -14.50 14.16 4.32
N GLU A 52 -14.23 15.44 4.57
CA GLU A 52 -15.10 16.30 5.38
C GLU A 52 -16.52 16.33 4.79
N GLU A 53 -17.53 16.50 5.63
CA GLU A 53 -18.95 16.34 5.25
C GLU A 53 -19.33 17.17 4.01
N ASP A 54 -18.91 18.43 3.96
CA ASP A 54 -19.23 19.33 2.84
C ASP A 54 -18.54 18.88 1.54
N LEU A 55 -17.27 18.48 1.60
CA LEU A 55 -16.50 18.02 0.43
C LEU A 55 -17.03 16.69 -0.09
N GLU A 56 -17.41 15.77 0.80
CA GLU A 56 -18.08 14.53 0.42
C GLU A 56 -19.41 14.82 -0.28
N GLY A 57 -20.20 15.77 0.26
CA GLY A 57 -21.44 16.21 -0.36
C GLY A 57 -21.23 16.74 -1.77
N GLU A 58 -20.21 17.57 -1.99
CA GLU A 58 -19.83 18.09 -3.31
C GLU A 58 -19.39 16.98 -4.27
N LEU A 59 -18.54 16.05 -3.81
CA LEU A 59 -18.12 14.89 -4.59
C LEU A 59 -19.32 14.07 -5.05
N MET A 60 -20.22 13.74 -4.12
CA MET A 60 -21.41 12.94 -4.43
C MET A 60 -22.37 13.67 -5.37
N LEU A 61 -22.50 15.00 -5.25
CA LEU A 61 -23.26 15.81 -6.19
C LEU A 61 -22.65 15.72 -7.61
N LYS A 62 -21.34 15.89 -7.76
CA LYS A 62 -20.65 15.78 -9.06
C LYS A 62 -20.84 14.39 -9.69
N ILE A 63 -20.65 13.33 -8.91
CA ILE A 63 -20.90 11.94 -9.37
C ILE A 63 -22.35 11.79 -9.82
N SER A 64 -23.31 12.30 -9.05
CA SER A 64 -24.73 12.19 -9.39
C SER A 64 -25.11 12.91 -10.69
N GLN A 65 -24.48 14.05 -10.97
CA GLN A 65 -24.72 14.82 -12.20
C GLN A 65 -24.18 14.10 -13.44
N VAL A 66 -23.11 13.31 -13.29
CA VAL A 66 -22.62 12.46 -14.40
C VAL A 66 -23.59 11.32 -14.68
N ILE A 67 -24.08 10.64 -13.63
CA ILE A 67 -24.96 9.47 -13.78
C ILE A 67 -26.39 9.89 -14.18
N TYR A 68 -26.89 11.01 -13.65
CA TYR A 68 -28.24 11.52 -13.89
C TYR A 68 -28.24 13.03 -14.16
N PRO A 69 -27.83 13.48 -15.36
CA PRO A 69 -27.71 14.91 -15.69
C PRO A 69 -28.98 15.73 -15.46
N ASP A 70 -30.16 15.12 -15.67
CA ASP A 70 -31.45 15.79 -15.58
C ASP A 70 -32.16 15.62 -14.22
N LYS A 71 -31.50 15.04 -13.20
CA LYS A 71 -32.12 14.79 -11.89
C LYS A 71 -31.30 15.37 -10.75
N LYS A 72 -31.96 16.13 -9.88
CA LYS A 72 -31.39 16.57 -8.61
C LYS A 72 -31.53 15.44 -7.60
N ILE A 73 -30.42 14.80 -7.26
CA ILE A 73 -30.37 13.73 -6.26
C ILE A 73 -29.72 14.26 -4.98
N THR A 74 -30.34 13.98 -3.84
CA THR A 74 -29.84 14.32 -2.52
C THR A 74 -29.34 13.07 -1.81
N PHE A 75 -28.15 13.14 -1.22
CA PHE A 75 -27.58 12.05 -0.46
C PHE A 75 -27.87 12.22 1.03
N PRO A 76 -28.07 11.12 1.77
CA PRO A 76 -28.05 11.20 3.22
C PRO A 76 -26.68 11.72 3.66
N LYS A 77 -26.69 12.80 4.45
CA LYS A 77 -25.47 13.31 5.09
C LYS A 77 -24.93 12.23 6.03
N ARG A 78 -23.64 11.94 5.92
CA ARG A 78 -22.91 11.12 6.90
C ARG A 78 -22.29 12.06 7.93
N GLU A 79 -22.55 11.81 9.20
CA GLU A 79 -21.84 12.52 10.26
C GLU A 79 -20.35 12.15 10.21
N ARG A 80 -19.49 13.16 9.99
CA ARG A 80 -18.04 13.02 9.94
C ARG A 80 -17.44 13.75 11.16
N LYS A 81 -16.41 13.16 11.78
CA LYS A 81 -15.64 13.83 12.83
C LYS A 81 -14.71 14.87 12.19
N PRO A 82 -14.61 16.11 12.70
CA PRO A 82 -13.70 17.10 12.14
C PRO A 82 -12.25 16.58 12.16
N GLN A 83 -11.53 16.69 11.04
CA GLN A 83 -10.11 16.38 10.97
C GLN A 83 -9.26 17.66 11.02
N ASP A 84 -8.12 17.58 11.72
CA ASP A 84 -7.08 18.61 11.68
C ASP A 84 -6.53 18.67 10.24
N LYS A 85 -6.68 19.82 9.57
CA LYS A 85 -6.34 19.96 8.13
C LYS A 85 -4.84 19.89 7.83
N ASN A 86 -4.01 19.88 8.86
CA ASN A 86 -2.56 19.97 8.73
C ASN A 86 -1.92 18.70 9.33
N GLU A 87 -1.54 17.81 8.42
CA GLU A 87 -0.68 16.64 8.64
C GLU A 87 -1.36 15.38 9.23
N ILE A 88 -1.09 14.24 8.59
CA ILE A 88 -1.53 12.93 9.09
C ILE A 88 -0.73 12.63 10.37
N LYS A 89 -1.44 12.58 11.51
CA LYS A 89 -0.86 12.19 12.80
C LYS A 89 -1.14 10.71 13.03
N TYR A 90 -0.12 9.87 12.90
CA TYR A 90 -0.20 8.45 13.18
C TYR A 90 -0.02 8.15 14.66
N SER A 91 -0.81 7.23 15.19
CA SER A 91 -0.52 6.58 16.48
C SER A 91 0.82 5.85 16.43
N PRO A 92 1.45 5.57 17.59
CA PRO A 92 2.76 4.92 17.64
C PRO A 92 2.91 3.63 16.80
N PRO A 93 1.96 2.67 16.78
CA PRO A 93 2.10 1.47 15.95
C PRO A 93 2.02 1.80 14.45
N MET A 94 1.09 2.65 14.03
CA MET A 94 0.99 3.06 12.61
C MET A 94 2.24 3.82 12.18
N LYS A 95 2.79 4.68 13.05
CA LYS A 95 4.04 5.39 12.78
C LYS A 95 5.22 4.43 12.56
N LYS A 96 5.32 3.35 13.33
CA LYS A 96 6.38 2.34 13.13
C LYS A 96 6.33 1.75 11.72
N MET A 97 5.14 1.43 11.22
CA MET A 97 4.93 0.83 9.90
C MET A 97 5.34 1.81 8.79
N VAL A 98 4.92 3.08 8.89
CA VAL A 98 5.36 4.15 7.97
C VAL A 98 6.88 4.37 8.02
N ASP A 99 7.48 4.32 9.22
CA ASP A 99 8.93 4.46 9.37
C ASP A 99 9.70 3.27 8.76
N GLU A 100 9.14 2.06 8.80
CA GLU A 100 9.68 0.87 8.13
C GLU A 100 9.61 0.99 6.60
N HIS A 101 8.53 1.57 6.07
CA HIS A 101 8.41 1.89 4.65
C HIS A 101 9.52 2.81 4.13
N VAL A 102 10.10 3.67 4.97
CA VAL A 102 11.22 4.54 4.55
C VAL A 102 12.41 3.70 4.05
N LEU A 103 12.73 2.60 4.72
CA LEU A 103 13.83 1.74 4.29
C LEU A 103 13.49 0.95 3.02
N ILE A 104 12.24 0.51 2.89
CA ILE A 104 11.74 -0.16 1.68
C ILE A 104 11.82 0.79 0.49
N LYS A 105 11.33 2.03 0.61
CA LYS A 105 11.43 3.06 -0.45
C LYS A 105 12.88 3.33 -0.87
N ARG A 106 13.83 3.38 0.08
CA ARG A 106 15.27 3.51 -0.23
C ARG A 106 15.80 2.34 -1.05
N TRP A 107 15.40 1.11 -0.73
CA TRP A 107 15.71 -0.05 -1.57
C TRP A 107 15.15 0.09 -2.98
N LEU A 108 13.89 0.54 -3.14
CA LEU A 108 13.28 0.72 -4.46
C LEU A 108 14.07 1.69 -5.34
N VAL A 109 14.60 2.77 -4.76
CA VAL A 109 15.47 3.74 -5.47
C VAL A 109 16.78 3.10 -5.94
N LEU A 110 17.31 2.11 -5.23
CA LEU A 110 18.54 1.40 -5.61
C LEU A 110 18.33 0.36 -6.72
N ILE A 111 17.12 -0.20 -6.86
CA ILE A 111 16.83 -1.30 -7.79
C ILE A 111 17.33 -1.04 -9.22
N PRO A 112 17.12 0.14 -9.84
CA PRO A 112 17.65 0.43 -11.18
C PRO A 112 19.17 0.28 -11.27
N LYS A 113 19.92 0.74 -10.26
CA LYS A 113 21.38 0.58 -10.19
C LYS A 113 21.80 -0.86 -9.94
N VAL A 114 21.05 -1.60 -9.13
CA VAL A 114 21.26 -3.04 -8.96
C VAL A 114 21.06 -3.76 -10.31
N ILE A 115 20.02 -3.42 -11.07
CA ILE A 115 19.73 -4.01 -12.40
C ILE A 115 20.87 -3.73 -13.40
N GLU A 116 21.38 -2.49 -13.45
CA GLU A 116 22.51 -2.12 -14.30
C GLU A 116 23.75 -2.98 -13.99
N ASN A 117 23.98 -3.29 -12.71
CA ASN A 117 25.18 -3.95 -12.20
C ASN A 117 24.98 -5.43 -11.82
N ILE A 118 23.94 -6.10 -12.32
CA ILE A 118 23.77 -7.54 -12.05
C ILE A 118 24.97 -8.31 -12.61
N ASP A 119 25.67 -8.99 -11.70
CA ASP A 119 26.73 -9.95 -11.98
C ASP A 119 26.39 -11.28 -11.29
N LEU A 120 26.12 -12.32 -12.09
CA LEU A 120 25.83 -13.68 -11.64
C LEU A 120 27.00 -14.65 -11.90
N GLU A 121 28.17 -14.13 -12.29
CA GLU A 121 29.37 -14.91 -12.55
C GLU A 121 30.37 -14.86 -11.40
N THR A 122 30.37 -13.80 -10.59
CA THR A 122 31.23 -13.67 -9.42
C THR A 122 30.49 -13.96 -8.11
N GLU A 123 31.22 -14.47 -7.11
CA GLU A 123 30.67 -14.68 -5.76
C GLU A 123 30.18 -13.37 -5.13
N GLU A 124 30.93 -12.27 -5.33
CA GLU A 124 30.58 -10.95 -4.81
C GLU A 124 29.29 -10.40 -5.45
N GLY A 125 29.14 -10.52 -6.78
CA GLY A 125 27.94 -10.11 -7.49
C GLY A 125 26.69 -10.87 -7.00
N ILE A 126 26.79 -12.20 -6.88
CA ILE A 126 25.72 -13.05 -6.36
C ILE A 126 25.38 -12.68 -4.90
N GLU A 127 26.38 -12.39 -4.07
CA GLU A 127 26.17 -12.00 -2.67
C GLU A 127 25.35 -10.70 -2.55
N ILE A 128 25.62 -9.70 -3.38
CA ILE A 128 24.87 -8.43 -3.38
C ILE A 128 23.39 -8.68 -3.71
N ILE A 129 23.11 -9.46 -4.75
CA ILE A 129 21.73 -9.79 -5.15
C ILE A 129 21.04 -10.59 -4.04
N ASN A 130 21.70 -11.59 -3.46
CA ASN A 130 21.14 -12.39 -2.38
C ASN A 130 20.84 -11.57 -1.13
N LYS A 131 21.67 -10.58 -0.79
CA LYS A 131 21.38 -9.65 0.32
C LYS A 131 20.17 -8.75 0.01
N GLY A 132 20.04 -8.29 -1.24
CA GLY A 132 18.84 -7.57 -1.70
C GLY A 132 17.56 -8.41 -1.59
N ILE A 133 17.59 -9.66 -2.06
CA ILE A 133 16.44 -10.57 -1.92
C ILE A 133 16.17 -10.92 -0.46
N SER A 134 17.22 -11.08 0.36
CA SER A 134 17.08 -11.29 1.80
C SER A 134 16.39 -10.11 2.47
N PHE A 135 16.72 -8.87 2.09
CA PHE A 135 15.99 -7.68 2.54
C PHE A 135 14.51 -7.75 2.21
N ILE A 136 14.15 -8.06 0.96
CA ILE A 136 12.74 -8.17 0.55
C ILE A 136 12.02 -9.24 1.37
N ARG A 137 12.61 -10.43 1.52
CA ARG A 137 11.96 -11.57 2.19
C ARG A 137 11.86 -11.43 3.70
N ASN A 138 12.87 -10.87 4.34
CA ASN A 138 12.98 -10.89 5.80
C ASN A 138 12.62 -9.55 6.45
N TYR A 139 12.85 -8.43 5.76
CA TYR A 139 12.47 -7.10 6.27
C TYR A 139 11.09 -6.69 5.75
N ALA A 140 10.91 -6.61 4.42
CA ALA A 140 9.64 -6.15 3.86
C ALA A 140 8.51 -7.17 4.10
N ASP A 141 8.77 -8.46 3.86
CA ASP A 141 7.71 -9.46 3.95
C ASP A 141 7.49 -10.02 5.37
N LYS A 142 8.42 -10.84 5.87
CA LYS A 142 8.22 -11.55 7.15
C LYS A 142 8.21 -10.67 8.41
N TYR A 143 8.68 -9.43 8.30
CA TYR A 143 8.74 -8.50 9.42
C TYR A 143 7.69 -7.40 9.27
N HIS A 144 7.68 -6.68 8.15
CA HIS A 144 6.74 -5.59 7.93
C HIS A 144 5.33 -6.09 7.51
N HIS A 145 5.17 -6.79 6.38
CA HIS A 145 3.83 -7.28 5.97
C HIS A 145 3.23 -8.27 6.98
N ALA A 146 4.05 -9.00 7.74
CA ALA A 146 3.55 -9.85 8.83
C ALA A 146 2.86 -9.03 9.94
N LYS A 147 3.38 -7.84 10.30
CA LYS A 147 2.69 -6.93 11.24
C LYS A 147 1.35 -6.45 10.70
N GLU A 148 1.21 -6.35 9.39
CA GLU A 148 -0.06 -6.03 8.74
C GLU A 148 -1.03 -7.20 8.80
N GLU A 149 -0.68 -8.29 8.12
CA GLU A 149 -1.55 -9.43 7.88
C GLU A 149 -1.82 -10.23 9.16
N ASP A 150 -0.79 -10.46 9.97
CA ASP A 150 -0.87 -11.34 11.13
C ASP A 150 -1.22 -10.59 12.42
N GLU A 151 -1.14 -9.27 12.49
CA GLU A 151 -1.44 -8.55 13.73
C GLU A 151 -2.47 -7.44 13.53
N THR A 152 -2.27 -6.56 12.56
CA THR A 152 -3.09 -5.34 12.42
C THR A 152 -4.46 -5.61 11.80
N PHE A 153 -4.52 -6.36 10.70
CA PHE A 153 -5.77 -6.57 9.96
C PHE A 153 -6.82 -7.35 10.77
N LYS A 154 -6.39 -8.15 11.76
CA LYS A 154 -7.25 -8.92 12.67
C LYS A 154 -8.16 -8.06 13.56
N TYR A 155 -7.86 -6.76 13.68
CA TYR A 155 -8.71 -5.81 14.43
C TYR A 155 -9.92 -5.31 13.62
N PHE A 156 -10.01 -5.67 12.35
CA PHE A 156 -11.03 -5.20 11.41
C PHE A 156 -11.79 -6.35 10.76
N ASN A 157 -12.83 -6.04 9.99
CA ASN A 157 -13.46 -7.03 9.14
C ASN A 157 -12.53 -7.38 7.97
N GLU A 158 -11.85 -8.53 8.06
CA GLU A 158 -10.88 -8.99 7.06
C GLU A 158 -11.46 -9.21 5.65
N ASN A 159 -12.79 -9.23 5.50
CA ASN A 159 -13.46 -9.38 4.21
C ASN A 159 -13.60 -8.07 3.42
N LEU A 160 -13.21 -6.92 3.99
CA LEU A 160 -13.21 -5.65 3.26
C LEU A 160 -12.32 -5.74 2.03
N ASP A 161 -12.80 -5.19 0.91
CA ASP A 161 -12.11 -5.32 -0.37
C ASP A 161 -10.73 -4.65 -0.37
N ILE A 162 -10.52 -3.60 0.43
CA ILE A 162 -9.20 -2.97 0.57
C ILE A 162 -8.13 -3.94 1.10
N PHE A 163 -8.47 -4.82 2.06
CA PHE A 163 -7.51 -5.83 2.54
C PHE A 163 -7.23 -6.90 1.49
N LYS A 164 -8.21 -7.21 0.62
CA LYS A 164 -7.97 -8.10 -0.53
C LYS A 164 -7.03 -7.44 -1.53
N VAL A 165 -7.22 -6.14 -1.80
CA VAL A 165 -6.33 -5.36 -2.69
C VAL A 165 -4.89 -5.40 -2.19
N ILE A 166 -4.68 -5.10 -0.90
CA ILE A 166 -3.34 -5.12 -0.27
C ILE A 166 -2.73 -6.53 -0.29
N ARG A 167 -3.48 -7.56 0.12
CA ARG A 167 -3.00 -8.95 0.09
C ARG A 167 -2.68 -9.43 -1.33
N ASN A 168 -3.44 -9.01 -2.33
CA ASN A 168 -3.16 -9.33 -3.73
C ASN A 168 -1.84 -8.70 -4.19
N ASP A 169 -1.56 -7.45 -3.80
CA ASP A 169 -0.27 -6.81 -4.06
C ASP A 169 0.87 -7.56 -3.35
N HIS A 170 0.69 -7.97 -2.08
CA HIS A 170 1.66 -8.83 -1.37
C HIS A 170 1.94 -10.16 -2.08
N ILE A 171 0.89 -10.83 -2.57
CA ILE A 171 1.02 -12.10 -3.30
C ILE A 171 1.82 -11.91 -4.59
N LYS A 172 1.50 -10.87 -5.39
CA LYS A 172 2.22 -10.57 -6.64
C LYS A 172 3.71 -10.33 -6.39
N VAL A 173 4.05 -9.54 -5.36
CA VAL A 173 5.45 -9.21 -5.08
C VAL A 173 6.20 -10.43 -4.53
N ARG A 174 5.53 -11.29 -3.73
CA ARG A 174 6.07 -12.60 -3.29
C ARG A 174 6.33 -13.53 -4.49
N ASP A 175 5.46 -13.52 -5.49
CA ASP A 175 5.65 -14.33 -6.70
C ASP A 175 6.81 -13.83 -7.56
N HIS A 176 7.00 -12.51 -7.68
CA HIS A 176 8.20 -11.95 -8.30
C HIS A 176 9.48 -12.38 -7.56
N VAL A 177 9.47 -12.38 -6.22
CA VAL A 177 10.62 -12.84 -5.43
C VAL A 177 10.93 -14.33 -5.68
N LYS A 178 9.91 -15.20 -5.78
CA LYS A 178 10.12 -16.61 -6.14
C LYS A 178 10.77 -16.74 -7.52
N ALA A 179 10.36 -15.91 -8.47
CA ALA A 179 10.93 -15.91 -9.81
C ALA A 179 12.37 -15.36 -9.84
N MET A 180 12.69 -14.32 -9.05
CA MET A 180 14.06 -13.83 -8.87
C MET A 180 15.00 -14.92 -8.34
N ILE A 181 14.56 -15.71 -7.36
CA ILE A 181 15.36 -16.82 -6.81
C ILE A 181 15.68 -17.85 -7.90
N ARG A 182 14.67 -18.25 -8.69
CA ARG A 182 14.88 -19.17 -9.83
C ARG A 182 15.80 -18.58 -10.90
N ALA A 183 15.70 -17.27 -11.16
CA ALA A 183 16.57 -16.60 -12.11
C ALA A 183 18.03 -16.63 -11.65
N ILE A 184 18.31 -16.48 -10.35
CA ILE A 184 19.67 -16.63 -9.80
C ILE A 184 20.18 -18.06 -9.96
N GLU A 185 19.36 -19.07 -9.60
CA GLU A 185 19.70 -20.49 -9.75
C GLU A 185 20.07 -20.86 -11.19
N ASN A 186 19.36 -20.28 -12.15
CA ASN A 186 19.58 -20.49 -13.58
C ASN A 186 20.62 -19.54 -14.21
N LYS A 187 21.24 -18.65 -13.43
CA LYS A 187 22.08 -17.53 -13.92
C LYS A 187 21.40 -16.68 -15.01
N ASP A 188 20.08 -16.56 -14.97
CA ASP A 188 19.29 -15.77 -15.91
C ASP A 188 19.22 -14.30 -15.48
N ARG A 189 20.21 -13.53 -15.92
CA ARG A 189 20.29 -12.09 -15.67
C ARG A 189 19.05 -11.33 -16.16
N ASN A 190 18.47 -11.73 -17.30
CA ASN A 190 17.37 -10.98 -17.91
C ASN A 190 16.07 -11.17 -17.11
N SER A 191 15.76 -12.41 -16.73
CA SER A 191 14.61 -12.70 -15.87
C SER A 191 14.76 -12.06 -14.49
N LEU A 192 15.97 -12.06 -13.91
CA LEU A 192 16.21 -11.37 -12.64
C LEU A 192 15.93 -9.86 -12.75
N ALA A 193 16.45 -9.22 -13.80
CA ALA A 193 16.22 -7.80 -14.05
C ALA A 193 14.74 -7.46 -14.27
N GLU A 194 14.02 -8.30 -15.01
CA GLU A 194 12.58 -8.17 -15.26
C GLU A 194 11.79 -8.17 -13.95
N HIS A 195 12.02 -9.18 -13.10
CA HIS A 195 11.27 -9.31 -11.86
C HIS A 195 11.64 -8.25 -10.81
N LEU A 196 12.91 -7.84 -10.74
CA LEU A 196 13.31 -6.69 -9.92
C LEU A 196 12.59 -5.41 -10.36
N ARG A 197 12.50 -5.18 -11.67
CA ARG A 197 11.77 -4.02 -12.20
C ARG A 197 10.28 -4.08 -11.87
N ALA A 198 9.62 -5.21 -12.13
CA ALA A 198 8.20 -5.38 -11.82
C ALA A 198 7.91 -5.20 -10.32
N TYR A 199 8.78 -5.72 -9.44
CA TYR A 199 8.70 -5.46 -8.00
C TYR A 199 8.79 -3.94 -7.71
N SER A 200 9.74 -3.23 -8.33
CA SER A 200 9.90 -1.78 -8.14
C SER A 200 8.76 -0.92 -8.70
N GLU A 201 7.97 -1.45 -9.63
CA GLU A 201 6.81 -0.77 -10.22
C GLU A 201 5.55 -0.94 -9.35
N ILE A 202 5.41 -2.06 -8.63
CA ILE A 202 4.23 -2.35 -7.79
C ILE A 202 4.32 -1.64 -6.43
N LEU A 203 5.47 -1.75 -5.76
CA LEU A 203 5.60 -1.34 -4.36
C LEU A 203 5.33 0.15 -4.07
N PRO A 204 5.70 1.12 -4.94
CA PRO A 204 5.44 2.53 -4.66
C PRO A 204 3.95 2.85 -4.48
N GLU A 205 3.10 2.34 -5.39
CA GLU A 205 1.65 2.54 -5.32
C GLU A 205 1.03 1.74 -4.17
N HIS A 206 1.54 0.54 -3.89
CA HIS A 206 1.13 -0.25 -2.74
C HIS A 206 1.39 0.48 -1.41
N ILE A 207 2.62 0.95 -1.18
CA ILE A 207 2.98 1.70 0.02
C ILE A 207 2.18 3.01 0.13
N LYS A 208 1.90 3.67 -1.00
CA LYS A 208 1.04 4.87 -1.01
C LYS A 208 -0.37 4.56 -0.52
N LYS A 209 -0.98 3.44 -0.97
CA LYS A 209 -2.29 3.00 -0.47
C LYS A 209 -2.27 2.77 1.03
N GLU A 210 -1.16 2.30 1.58
CA GLU A 210 -1.03 2.05 3.01
C GLU A 210 -0.84 3.32 3.81
N ASP A 211 0.25 4.05 3.52
CA ASP A 211 0.64 5.25 4.24
C ASP A 211 -0.47 6.31 4.21
N GLU A 212 -1.04 6.59 3.03
CA GLU A 212 -1.92 7.76 2.84
C GLU A 212 -3.40 7.44 3.02
N ILE A 213 -3.80 6.16 2.91
CA ILE A 213 -5.22 5.77 2.85
C ILE A 213 -5.57 4.76 3.94
N LEU A 214 -4.95 3.57 3.91
CA LEU A 214 -5.33 2.47 4.80
C LEU A 214 -4.95 2.74 6.25
N TYR A 215 -3.70 3.12 6.53
CA TYR A 215 -3.23 3.35 7.90
C TYR A 215 -3.98 4.50 8.58
N PRO A 216 -4.22 5.66 7.94
CA PRO A 216 -5.05 6.71 8.54
C PRO A 216 -6.48 6.25 8.83
N TRP A 217 -7.07 5.45 7.93
CA TRP A 217 -8.40 4.89 8.17
C TRP A 217 -8.40 3.90 9.32
N MET A 218 -7.44 2.97 9.39
CA MET A 218 -7.30 2.03 10.49
C MET A 218 -7.12 2.76 11.81
N ASP A 219 -6.24 3.77 11.86
CA ASP A 219 -5.92 4.49 13.08
C ASP A 219 -7.13 5.21 13.68
N ARG A 220 -7.97 5.82 12.83
CA ARG A 220 -9.23 6.46 13.26
C ARG A 220 -10.25 5.46 13.82
N ASN A 221 -10.15 4.20 13.43
CA ASN A 221 -11.08 3.14 13.79
C ASN A 221 -10.55 2.21 14.90
N LEU A 222 -9.32 2.42 15.37
CA LEU A 222 -8.78 1.74 16.54
C LEU A 222 -9.09 2.53 17.81
N SER A 223 -9.48 1.81 18.87
CA SER A 223 -9.54 2.37 20.21
C SER A 223 -8.14 2.53 20.81
N MET A 224 -7.99 3.45 21.78
CA MET A 224 -6.73 3.62 22.53
C MET A 224 -6.19 2.32 23.14
N LYS A 225 -7.09 1.42 23.55
CA LYS A 225 -6.72 0.09 24.06
C LYS A 225 -6.08 -0.77 22.95
N GLN A 226 -6.70 -0.83 21.78
CA GLN A 226 -6.19 -1.61 20.64
C GLN A 226 -4.87 -1.03 20.13
N VAL A 227 -4.72 0.30 20.09
CA VAL A 227 -3.44 0.96 19.78
C VAL A 227 -2.34 0.52 20.75
N GLY A 228 -2.62 0.47 22.05
CA GLY A 228 -1.65 -0.01 23.05
C GLY A 228 -1.31 -1.49 22.90
N GLN A 229 -2.29 -2.34 22.56
CA GLN A 229 -2.09 -3.77 22.30
C GLN A 229 -1.21 -3.99 21.07
N LEU A 230 -1.49 -3.30 19.96
CA LEU A 230 -0.69 -3.36 18.74
C LEU A 230 0.74 -2.90 18.96
N LEU A 231 0.93 -1.78 19.68
CA LEU A 231 2.27 -1.29 19.99
C LEU A 231 3.08 -2.30 20.81
N SER A 232 2.46 -2.92 21.82
CA SER A 232 3.11 -3.98 22.60
C SER A 232 3.53 -5.14 21.71
N LYS A 233 2.63 -5.60 20.82
CA LYS A 233 2.90 -6.71 19.93
C LYS A 233 4.01 -6.40 18.92
N PHE A 234 4.05 -5.18 18.40
CA PHE A 234 5.14 -4.75 17.52
C PHE A 234 6.48 -4.72 18.24
N ASN A 235 6.52 -4.25 19.49
CA ASN A 235 7.75 -4.27 20.28
C ASN A 235 8.24 -5.70 20.55
N GLU A 236 7.34 -6.65 20.82
CA GLU A 236 7.69 -8.09 20.93
C GLU A 236 8.31 -8.62 19.63
N ILE A 237 7.69 -8.33 18.48
CA ILE A 237 8.24 -8.72 17.17
C ILE A 237 9.61 -8.07 16.93
N ASP A 238 9.76 -6.79 17.25
CA ASP A 238 11.04 -6.07 17.11
C ASP A 238 12.14 -6.71 17.96
N GLU A 239 11.82 -7.14 19.20
CA GLU A 239 12.74 -7.86 20.08
C GLU A 239 13.12 -9.25 19.52
N GLU A 240 12.16 -10.00 18.99
CA GLU A 240 12.40 -11.31 18.35
C GLU A 240 13.34 -11.20 17.14
N TYR A 241 13.23 -10.12 16.37
CA TYR A 241 14.07 -9.87 15.19
C TYR A 241 15.45 -9.28 15.53
N GLY A 242 15.63 -8.75 16.75
CA GLY A 242 16.92 -8.25 17.24
C GLY A 242 17.60 -7.27 16.30
N GLU A 243 18.86 -7.54 15.92
CA GLU A 243 19.66 -6.67 15.05
C GLU A 243 19.33 -6.82 13.55
N ALA A 244 18.45 -7.75 13.14
CA ALA A 244 18.19 -8.01 11.72
C ALA A 244 17.69 -6.75 10.94
N PRO A 245 16.72 -5.96 11.45
CA PRO A 245 16.33 -4.68 10.85
C PRO A 245 17.50 -3.71 10.62
N LYS A 246 18.43 -3.62 11.58
CA LYS A 246 19.60 -2.75 11.49
C LYS A 246 20.62 -3.27 10.49
N ASN A 247 20.88 -4.57 10.47
CA ASN A 247 21.77 -5.19 9.47
C ASN A 247 21.29 -4.92 8.04
N HIS A 248 19.98 -5.00 7.82
CA HIS A 248 19.36 -4.63 6.55
C HIS A 248 19.53 -3.15 6.21
N LYS A 249 19.33 -2.26 7.19
CA LYS A 249 19.57 -0.81 7.02
C LYS A 249 21.02 -0.50 6.67
N ASP A 250 21.97 -1.16 7.30
CA ASP A 250 23.41 -0.97 7.05
C ASP A 250 23.80 -1.49 5.67
N PHE A 251 23.21 -2.61 5.22
CA PHE A 251 23.36 -3.10 3.85
C PHE A 251 22.86 -2.08 2.81
N ILE A 252 21.66 -1.53 2.99
CA ILE A 252 21.11 -0.51 2.09
C ILE A 252 22.01 0.74 2.07
N LYS A 253 22.46 1.21 3.24
CA LYS A 253 23.37 2.36 3.34
C LYS A 253 24.71 2.09 2.63
N LYS A 254 25.25 0.87 2.73
CA LYS A 254 26.47 0.49 2.01
C LYS A 254 26.27 0.58 0.50
N LEU A 255 25.15 0.08 -0.02
CA LEU A 255 24.83 0.15 -1.44
C LEU A 255 24.60 1.58 -1.93
N GLU A 256 23.94 2.42 -1.12
CA GLU A 256 23.79 3.84 -1.43
C GLU A 256 25.16 4.51 -1.64
N ASN A 257 26.09 4.34 -0.69
CA ASN A 257 27.44 4.90 -0.80
C ASN A 257 28.26 4.32 -1.98
N GLN A 258 27.86 3.17 -2.52
CA GLN A 258 28.53 2.54 -3.65
C GLN A 258 28.00 3.08 -4.99
N TYR A 259 26.71 3.43 -5.07
CA TYR A 259 26.05 3.82 -6.32
C TYR A 259 25.73 5.32 -6.44
N PHE A 260 25.75 6.06 -5.33
CA PHE A 260 25.45 7.50 -5.24
C PHE A 260 26.52 8.23 -4.42
#